data_AF-A0ABC8RFL1-F1
#
_entry.id   AF-A0ABC8RFL1-F1
#
_cell.length_a   1.000
_cell.length_b   1.000
_cell.length_c   1.000
_cell.angle_alpha   90.00
_cell.angle_beta   90.00
_cell.angle_gamma   90.00
#
_symmetry.space_group_name_H-M   'P 1'
#
loop_
_entity.id
_entity.type
_entity.pdbx_description
1 polymer ?
#
loop_
_entity_poly.entity_id
_entity_poly.type
_entity_poly.pdbx_seq_one_letter_code
_entity_poly.pdbx_strand_id
1 'polypeptide(L)'
;MALWMEEGSEPKTENEMADLVGISALKESFAIELKEKGNEYVKMGKKHYSDAIDCYTRAINQKALSESEQSVVFSNRAHVNLLLGNYRRALQDAQEAIKLCPTSVKALYRAAKASLSLNLLVEAKSYCEKGVEQSPDSNELLKLARQIDLRKSECEQREAQVSKAVAVAKGIVSAIEDRGLKFGKAMYQELTGLKIPILDKNNILHWPVLLLYAEVMSSDFIEDFCETDMFSTHLDMISSLRTFSLLFLGLNSQCTYMSMCT
;
A
#
# COMPACT_ATOMS: atom_id res chain seq x y z
N MET A 1 -46.74 15.32 -32.67
CA MET A 1 -47.57 14.86 -31.53
C MET A 1 -46.80 13.88 -30.64
N ALA A 2 -45.45 13.96 -30.60
CA ALA A 2 -44.58 12.99 -29.94
C ALA A 2 -44.17 13.36 -28.49
N LEU A 3 -44.77 14.42 -27.92
CA LEU A 3 -44.38 14.93 -26.60
C LEU A 3 -45.06 14.21 -25.42
N TRP A 4 -45.90 13.21 -25.67
CA TRP A 4 -46.78 12.56 -24.68
C TRP A 4 -46.74 11.02 -24.76
N MET A 5 -45.61 10.42 -25.16
CA MET A 5 -45.44 8.97 -25.01
C MET A 5 -44.85 8.68 -23.63
N GLU A 6 -45.49 7.79 -22.86
CA GLU A 6 -44.98 7.31 -21.57
C GLU A 6 -43.68 6.51 -21.77
N GLU A 7 -42.73 6.61 -20.83
CA GLU A 7 -41.46 5.86 -20.87
C GLU A 7 -41.73 4.35 -20.96
N GLY A 8 -41.49 3.77 -22.14
CA GLY A 8 -41.61 2.32 -22.39
C GLY A 8 -42.68 1.89 -23.39
N SER A 9 -43.46 2.81 -23.99
CA SER A 9 -44.36 2.44 -25.09
C SER A 9 -43.60 2.23 -26.40
N GLU A 10 -43.65 1.02 -26.98
CA GLU A 10 -43.10 0.74 -28.31
C GLU A 10 -43.82 1.57 -29.40
N PRO A 11 -43.09 2.18 -30.34
CA PRO A 11 -43.68 2.95 -31.44
C PRO A 11 -44.54 2.02 -32.31
N LYS A 12 -45.80 2.41 -32.56
CA LYS A 12 -46.76 1.57 -33.28
C LYS A 12 -46.90 1.95 -34.75
N THR A 13 -46.39 3.13 -35.14
CA THR A 13 -46.49 3.66 -36.51
C THR A 13 -45.11 3.96 -37.11
N GLU A 14 -45.00 3.85 -38.44
CA GLU A 14 -43.75 4.17 -39.17
C GLU A 14 -43.27 5.62 -38.92
N ASN A 15 -44.20 6.56 -38.73
CA ASN A 15 -43.88 7.96 -38.41
C ASN A 15 -43.28 8.11 -37.00
N GLU A 16 -43.81 7.41 -36.00
CA GLU A 16 -43.23 7.41 -34.64
C GLU A 16 -41.84 6.77 -34.61
N MET A 17 -41.63 5.71 -35.39
CA MET A 17 -40.31 5.11 -35.57
C MET A 17 -39.31 6.09 -36.21
N ALA A 18 -39.72 6.80 -37.26
CA ALA A 18 -38.89 7.80 -37.92
C ALA A 18 -38.53 8.97 -36.98
N ASP A 19 -39.49 9.46 -36.18
CA ASP A 19 -39.27 10.50 -35.18
C ASP A 19 -38.29 10.04 -34.09
N LEU A 20 -38.42 8.80 -33.60
CA LEU A 20 -37.50 8.23 -32.60
C LEU A 20 -36.07 8.09 -33.13
N VAL A 21 -35.90 7.66 -34.39
CA VAL A 21 -34.60 7.60 -35.05
C VAL A 21 -34.01 9.00 -35.23
N GLY A 22 -34.83 9.99 -35.58
CA GLY A 22 -34.41 11.39 -35.63
C GLY A 22 -33.92 11.90 -34.27
N ILE A 23 -34.66 11.61 -33.19
CA ILE A 23 -34.29 11.99 -31.82
C ILE A 23 -32.99 11.31 -31.39
N SER A 24 -32.79 10.02 -31.69
CA SER A 24 -31.55 9.32 -31.33
C SER A 24 -30.34 9.89 -32.09
N ALA A 25 -30.48 10.19 -33.38
CA ALA A 25 -29.42 10.81 -34.17
C ALA A 25 -29.05 12.22 -33.67
N LEU A 26 -30.03 13.00 -33.22
CA LEU A 26 -29.79 14.29 -32.58
C LEU A 26 -29.04 14.13 -31.25
N LYS A 27 -29.39 13.14 -30.43
CA LYS A 27 -28.69 12.86 -29.17
C LYS A 27 -27.26 12.38 -29.41
N GLU A 28 -27.03 11.55 -30.43
CA GLU A 28 -25.71 11.06 -30.82
C GLU A 28 -24.81 12.21 -31.28
N SER A 29 -25.29 13.03 -32.22
CA SER A 29 -24.54 14.20 -32.70
C SER A 29 -24.21 15.19 -31.58
N PHE A 30 -25.16 15.44 -30.67
CA PHE A 30 -24.93 16.27 -29.48
C PHE A 30 -23.90 15.65 -28.52
N ALA A 31 -23.92 14.33 -28.31
CA ALA A 31 -22.93 13.65 -27.48
C ALA A 31 -21.51 13.72 -28.08
N ILE A 32 -21.40 13.63 -29.41
CA ILE A 32 -20.13 13.82 -30.13
C ILE A 32 -19.62 15.25 -29.98
N GLU A 33 -20.48 16.26 -30.11
CA GLU A 33 -20.10 17.66 -29.89
C GLU A 33 -19.58 17.89 -28.46
N LEU A 34 -20.26 17.33 -27.46
CA LEU A 34 -19.83 17.39 -26.05
C LEU A 34 -18.47 16.72 -25.83
N LYS A 35 -18.22 15.57 -26.48
CA LYS A 35 -16.91 14.90 -26.46
C LYS A 35 -15.82 15.82 -27.00
N GLU A 36 -16.05 16.48 -28.13
CA GLU A 36 -15.06 17.38 -28.73
C GLU A 36 -14.82 18.63 -27.87
N LYS A 37 -15.86 19.26 -27.33
CA LYS A 37 -15.72 20.35 -26.35
C LYS A 37 -14.90 19.93 -25.13
N GLY A 38 -15.14 18.72 -24.61
CA GLY A 38 -14.33 18.14 -23.55
C GLY A 38 -12.85 18.06 -23.95
N ASN A 39 -12.55 17.59 -25.17
CA ASN A 39 -11.18 17.51 -25.68
C ASN A 39 -10.53 18.90 -25.81
N GLU A 40 -11.27 19.93 -26.20
CA GLU A 40 -10.80 21.31 -26.26
C GLU A 40 -10.43 21.85 -24.87
N TYR A 41 -11.30 21.65 -23.87
CA TYR A 41 -11.00 22.04 -22.49
C TYR A 41 -9.76 21.34 -21.94
N VAL A 42 -9.53 20.07 -22.29
CA VAL A 42 -8.29 19.36 -21.93
C VAL A 42 -7.05 20.05 -22.54
N LYS A 43 -7.14 20.53 -23.78
CA LYS A 43 -6.05 21.26 -24.44
C LYS A 43 -5.83 22.65 -23.83
N MET A 44 -6.88 23.32 -23.34
CA MET A 44 -6.77 24.61 -22.64
C MET A 44 -6.06 24.50 -21.28
N GLY A 45 -5.96 23.29 -20.73
CA GLY A 45 -5.11 22.98 -19.58
C GLY A 45 -5.84 22.91 -18.24
N LYS A 46 -5.07 22.85 -17.15
CA LYS A 46 -5.54 22.41 -15.82
C LYS A 46 -6.75 23.18 -15.28
N LYS A 47 -6.89 24.47 -15.62
CA LYS A 47 -8.03 25.31 -15.16
C LYS A 47 -9.38 24.82 -15.68
N HIS A 48 -9.40 24.14 -16.83
CA HIS A 48 -10.61 23.70 -17.51
C HIS A 48 -10.87 22.18 -17.40
N TYR A 49 -10.10 21.48 -16.57
CA TYR A 49 -10.28 20.04 -16.37
C TYR A 49 -11.62 19.68 -15.71
N SER A 50 -12.16 20.53 -14.84
CA SER A 50 -13.52 20.36 -14.32
C SER A 50 -14.57 20.43 -15.42
N ASP A 51 -14.43 21.41 -16.32
CA ASP A 51 -15.38 21.66 -17.41
C ASP A 51 -15.33 20.53 -18.44
N ALA A 52 -14.13 19.98 -18.69
CA ALA A 52 -13.94 18.79 -19.51
C ALA A 52 -14.68 17.57 -18.92
N ILE A 53 -14.57 17.35 -17.61
CA ILE A 53 -15.27 16.25 -16.93
C ILE A 53 -16.79 16.41 -17.03
N ASP A 54 -17.31 17.62 -16.90
CA ASP A 54 -18.75 17.89 -17.05
C ASP A 54 -19.23 17.57 -18.47
N CYS A 55 -18.49 18.05 -19.48
CA CYS A 55 -18.78 17.75 -20.88
C CYS A 55 -18.78 16.25 -21.20
N TYR A 56 -17.77 15.50 -20.74
CA TYR A 56 -17.76 14.04 -20.90
C TYR A 56 -18.90 13.35 -20.15
N THR A 57 -19.24 13.83 -18.95
CA THR A 57 -20.34 13.25 -18.16
C THR A 57 -21.69 13.49 -18.84
N ARG A 58 -21.91 14.68 -19.38
CA ARG A 58 -23.11 15.01 -20.17
C ARG A 58 -23.18 14.18 -21.45
N ALA A 59 -22.05 13.92 -22.11
CA ALA A 59 -21.99 13.05 -23.28
C ALA A 59 -22.38 11.60 -22.94
N ILE A 60 -21.84 11.04 -21.85
CA ILE A 60 -22.18 9.70 -21.36
C ILE A 60 -23.67 9.60 -21.01
N ASN A 61 -24.23 10.64 -20.40
CA ASN A 61 -25.63 10.66 -19.98
C ASN A 61 -26.63 10.67 -21.15
N GLN A 62 -26.21 11.03 -22.37
CA GLN A 62 -27.10 10.96 -23.54
C GLN A 62 -27.45 9.52 -23.92
N LYS A 63 -26.61 8.53 -23.55
CA LYS A 63 -26.79 7.10 -23.85
C LYS A 63 -27.11 6.81 -25.34
N ALA A 64 -26.55 7.62 -26.23
CA ALA A 64 -26.79 7.55 -27.67
C ALA A 64 -25.52 7.25 -28.48
N LEU A 65 -24.37 7.12 -27.80
CA LEU A 65 -23.11 6.79 -28.44
C LEU A 65 -22.98 5.28 -28.64
N SER A 66 -22.28 4.88 -29.70
CA SER A 66 -21.83 3.49 -29.88
C SER A 66 -20.92 3.05 -28.71
N GLU A 67 -20.85 1.75 -28.43
CA GLU A 67 -20.02 1.22 -27.33
C GLU A 67 -18.54 1.64 -27.46
N SER A 68 -18.02 1.67 -28.70
CA SER A 68 -16.67 2.11 -29.00
C SER A 68 -16.44 3.58 -28.65
N GLU A 69 -17.35 4.47 -29.06
CA GLU A 69 -17.25 5.89 -28.75
C GLU A 69 -17.47 6.16 -27.26
N GLN A 70 -18.41 5.46 -26.65
CA GLN A 70 -18.65 5.55 -25.22
C GLN A 70 -17.42 5.12 -24.42
N SER A 71 -16.73 4.05 -24.85
CA SER A 71 -15.43 3.65 -24.29
C SER A 71 -14.39 4.77 -24.40
N VAL A 72 -14.31 5.44 -25.55
CA VAL A 72 -13.39 6.58 -25.75
C VAL A 72 -13.72 7.73 -24.79
N VAL A 73 -15.00 8.07 -24.61
CA VAL A 73 -15.42 9.16 -23.70
C VAL A 73 -15.08 8.82 -22.25
N PHE A 74 -15.38 7.60 -21.78
CA PHE A 74 -14.99 7.13 -20.45
C PHE A 74 -13.46 7.17 -20.27
N SER A 75 -12.72 6.70 -21.27
CA SER A 75 -11.26 6.71 -21.25
C SER A 75 -10.70 8.14 -21.19
N ASN A 76 -11.31 9.10 -21.90
CA ASN A 76 -10.91 10.50 -21.85
C ASN A 76 -11.24 11.15 -20.50
N ARG A 77 -12.41 10.85 -19.92
CA ARG A 77 -12.74 11.29 -18.55
C ARG A 77 -11.77 10.72 -17.51
N ALA A 78 -11.38 9.45 -17.65
CA ALA A 78 -10.35 8.82 -16.82
C ALA A 78 -9.01 9.56 -16.90
N HIS A 79 -8.61 9.99 -18.11
CA HIS A 79 -7.39 10.76 -18.30
C HIS A 79 -7.39 12.07 -17.51
N VAL A 80 -8.48 12.83 -17.59
CA VAL A 80 -8.60 14.10 -16.88
C VAL A 80 -8.62 13.87 -15.36
N ASN A 81 -9.33 12.84 -14.90
CA ASN A 81 -9.31 12.44 -13.49
C ASN A 81 -7.89 12.05 -13.02
N LEU A 82 -7.08 11.38 -13.84
CA LEU A 82 -5.67 11.12 -13.52
C LEU A 82 -4.85 12.41 -13.37
N LEU A 83 -5.06 13.38 -14.26
CA LEU A 83 -4.34 14.67 -14.23
C LEU A 83 -4.74 15.52 -13.01
N LEU A 84 -5.96 15.35 -12.50
CA LEU A 84 -6.43 15.98 -11.27
C LEU A 84 -6.02 15.25 -9.99
N GLY A 85 -5.46 14.03 -10.09
CA GLY A 85 -5.14 13.19 -8.93
C GLY A 85 -6.32 12.40 -8.36
N ASN A 86 -7.46 12.37 -9.06
CA ASN A 86 -8.65 11.61 -8.67
C ASN A 86 -8.52 10.13 -9.07
N TYR A 87 -7.54 9.42 -8.51
CA TYR A 87 -7.15 8.08 -8.98
C TYR A 87 -8.27 7.04 -8.90
N ARG A 88 -9.09 7.06 -7.85
CA ARG A 88 -10.21 6.11 -7.71
C ARG A 88 -11.29 6.30 -8.78
N ARG A 89 -11.65 7.56 -9.08
CA ARG A 89 -12.60 7.88 -10.16
C ARG A 89 -12.01 7.55 -11.52
N ALA A 90 -10.73 7.84 -11.73
CA ALA A 90 -10.04 7.47 -12.96
C ALA A 90 -10.04 5.96 -13.21
N LEU A 91 -9.82 5.15 -12.16
CA LEU A 91 -9.84 3.70 -12.26
C LEU A 91 -11.24 3.19 -12.64
N GLN A 92 -12.29 3.71 -11.99
CA GLN A 92 -13.67 3.35 -12.31
C GLN A 92 -14.01 3.68 -13.77
N ASP A 93 -13.70 4.90 -14.22
CA ASP A 93 -13.91 5.31 -15.62
C ASP A 93 -13.13 4.45 -16.60
N ALA A 94 -11.88 4.11 -16.28
CA ALA A 94 -11.06 3.24 -17.13
C ALA A 94 -11.59 1.81 -17.17
N GLN A 95 -12.12 1.28 -16.06
CA GLN A 95 -12.76 -0.04 -16.01
C GLN A 95 -14.04 -0.08 -16.84
N GLU A 96 -14.89 0.95 -16.79
CA GLU A 96 -16.06 1.04 -17.67
C GLU A 96 -15.65 1.12 -19.14
N ALA A 97 -14.59 1.88 -19.48
CA ALA A 97 -14.05 1.90 -20.83
C ALA A 97 -13.56 0.52 -21.30
N ILE A 98 -12.90 -0.25 -20.43
CA ILE A 98 -12.42 -1.61 -20.72
C ILE A 98 -13.58 -2.60 -20.88
N LYS A 99 -14.66 -2.47 -20.09
CA LYS A 99 -15.85 -3.31 -20.25
C LYS A 99 -16.48 -3.15 -21.63
N LEU A 100 -16.56 -1.91 -22.12
CA LEU A 100 -17.10 -1.59 -23.44
C LEU A 100 -16.14 -1.97 -24.57
N CYS A 101 -14.84 -1.73 -24.38
CA CYS A 101 -13.82 -2.05 -25.37
C CYS A 101 -12.57 -2.65 -24.69
N PRO A 102 -12.50 -3.99 -24.57
CA PRO A 102 -11.39 -4.66 -23.88
C PRO A 102 -10.03 -4.48 -24.56
N THR A 103 -10.02 -4.18 -25.86
CA THR A 103 -8.81 -3.99 -26.68
C THR A 103 -8.27 -2.56 -26.64
N SER A 104 -8.92 -1.66 -25.90
CA SER A 104 -8.51 -0.25 -25.82
C SER A 104 -7.23 -0.07 -25.01
N VAL A 105 -6.09 0.00 -25.71
CA VAL A 105 -4.75 0.22 -25.13
C VAL A 105 -4.71 1.47 -24.24
N LYS A 106 -5.40 2.56 -24.64
CA LYS A 106 -5.47 3.80 -23.86
C LYS A 106 -6.22 3.59 -22.54
N ALA A 107 -7.32 2.84 -22.55
CA ALA A 107 -8.07 2.55 -21.33
C ALA A 107 -7.26 1.65 -20.38
N LEU A 108 -6.61 0.61 -20.91
CA LEU A 108 -5.70 -0.28 -20.16
C LEU A 108 -4.54 0.48 -19.52
N TYR A 109 -3.88 1.37 -20.27
CA TYR A 109 -2.82 2.23 -19.75
C TYR A 109 -3.32 3.14 -18.60
N ARG A 110 -4.49 3.75 -18.78
CA ARG A 110 -5.09 4.65 -17.78
C ARG A 110 -5.49 3.88 -16.52
N ALA A 111 -6.05 2.67 -16.65
CA ALA A 111 -6.35 1.78 -15.52
C ALA A 111 -5.08 1.38 -14.78
N ALA A 112 -4.04 0.92 -15.48
CA ALA A 112 -2.75 0.55 -14.88
C ALA A 112 -2.12 1.72 -14.10
N LYS A 113 -2.12 2.93 -14.69
CA LYS A 113 -1.59 4.14 -14.04
C LYS A 113 -2.40 4.57 -12.82
N ALA A 114 -3.73 4.43 -12.88
CA ALA A 114 -4.60 4.71 -11.74
C ALA A 114 -4.37 3.71 -10.60
N SER A 115 -4.34 2.41 -10.90
CA SER A 115 -4.07 1.35 -9.93
C SER A 115 -2.68 1.47 -9.29
N LEU A 116 -1.65 1.82 -10.08
CA LEU A 116 -0.31 2.08 -9.53
C LEU A 116 -0.32 3.24 -8.53
N SER A 117 -1.06 4.32 -8.84
CA SER A 117 -1.18 5.49 -7.96
C SER A 117 -1.96 5.18 -6.67
N LEU A 118 -2.82 4.16 -6.68
CA LEU A 118 -3.55 3.64 -5.52
C LEU A 118 -2.80 2.53 -4.76
N ASN A 119 -1.55 2.22 -5.14
CA ASN A 119 -0.78 1.06 -4.65
C ASN A 119 -1.47 -0.31 -4.86
N LEU A 120 -2.38 -0.42 -5.82
CA LEU A 120 -3.01 -1.68 -6.23
C LEU A 120 -2.11 -2.39 -7.25
N LEU A 121 -0.94 -2.85 -6.80
CA LEU A 121 0.16 -3.31 -7.67
C LEU A 121 -0.20 -4.55 -8.51
N VAL A 122 -0.98 -5.47 -7.95
CA VAL A 122 -1.42 -6.70 -8.65
C VAL A 122 -2.34 -6.35 -9.83
N GLU A 123 -3.34 -5.51 -9.59
CA GLU A 123 -4.26 -5.05 -10.62
C GLU A 123 -3.54 -4.20 -11.68
N ALA A 124 -2.65 -3.30 -11.24
CA ALA A 124 -1.85 -2.46 -12.13
C ALA A 124 -1.03 -3.31 -13.11
N LYS A 125 -0.39 -4.38 -12.60
CA LYS A 125 0.37 -5.32 -13.42
C LYS A 125 -0.52 -6.02 -14.46
N SER A 126 -1.67 -6.54 -14.03
CA SER A 126 -2.61 -7.22 -14.93
C SER A 126 -3.10 -6.32 -16.06
N TYR A 127 -3.47 -5.06 -15.76
CA TYR A 127 -3.88 -4.11 -16.80
C TYR A 127 -2.73 -3.74 -17.73
N CYS A 128 -1.51 -3.63 -17.21
CA CYS A 128 -0.34 -3.31 -18.01
C CYS A 128 0.04 -4.46 -18.95
N GLU A 129 0.00 -5.71 -18.48
CA GLU A 129 0.25 -6.92 -19.27
C GLU A 129 -0.74 -7.02 -20.44
N LYS A 130 -2.05 -6.89 -20.15
CA LYS A 130 -3.09 -6.82 -21.19
C LYS A 130 -2.84 -5.70 -22.19
N GLY A 131 -2.38 -4.53 -21.72
CA GLY A 131 -2.03 -3.41 -22.61
C GLY A 131 -0.86 -3.72 -23.53
N VAL A 132 0.16 -4.40 -23.02
CA VAL A 132 1.36 -4.81 -23.78
C VAL A 132 1.03 -5.92 -24.78
N GLU A 133 0.14 -6.86 -24.44
CA GLU A 133 -0.36 -7.89 -25.36
C GLU A 133 -1.02 -7.27 -26.61
N GLN A 134 -1.77 -6.17 -26.42
CA GLN A 134 -2.43 -5.46 -27.52
C GLN A 134 -1.47 -4.56 -28.32
N SER A 135 -0.46 -3.98 -27.67
CA SER A 135 0.53 -3.10 -28.31
C SER A 135 1.93 -3.27 -27.69
N PRO A 136 2.71 -4.26 -28.18
CA PRO A 136 4.03 -4.58 -27.62
C PRO A 136 5.06 -3.44 -27.76
N ASP A 137 4.94 -2.61 -28.80
CA ASP A 137 5.91 -1.56 -29.14
C ASP A 137 5.70 -0.24 -28.38
N SER A 138 4.70 -0.17 -27.50
CA SER A 138 4.38 1.04 -26.76
C SER A 138 5.40 1.32 -25.65
N ASN A 139 6.34 2.23 -25.92
CA ASN A 139 7.37 2.65 -24.97
C ASN A 139 6.79 3.14 -23.62
N GLU A 140 5.63 3.81 -23.65
CA GLU A 140 4.98 4.30 -22.42
C GLU A 140 4.43 3.17 -21.53
N LEU A 141 3.90 2.11 -22.14
CA LEU A 141 3.46 0.91 -21.40
C LEU A 141 4.65 0.14 -20.84
N LEU A 142 5.73 0.00 -21.61
CA LEU A 142 6.95 -0.67 -21.15
C LEU A 142 7.60 0.05 -19.96
N LYS A 143 7.64 1.39 -19.99
CA LYS A 143 8.09 2.19 -18.84
C LYS A 143 7.21 1.98 -17.62
N LEU A 144 5.89 1.97 -17.81
CA LEU A 144 4.93 1.76 -16.73
C LEU A 144 5.07 0.35 -16.12
N ALA A 145 5.23 -0.68 -16.95
CA ALA A 145 5.46 -2.06 -16.51
C ALA A 145 6.70 -2.17 -15.62
N ARG A 146 7.84 -1.59 -16.07
CA ARG A 146 9.07 -1.55 -15.26
C ARG A 146 8.86 -0.84 -13.91
N GLN A 147 8.10 0.25 -13.90
CA GLN A 147 7.79 0.98 -12.66
C GLN A 147 6.94 0.13 -11.70
N ILE A 148 5.95 -0.60 -12.23
CA ILE A 148 5.10 -1.50 -11.45
C ILE A 148 5.92 -2.65 -10.87
N ASP A 149 6.76 -3.29 -11.68
CA ASP A 149 7.60 -4.42 -11.24
C ASP A 149 8.60 -4.00 -10.16
N LEU A 150 9.23 -2.82 -10.31
CA LEU A 150 10.12 -2.27 -9.29
C LEU A 150 9.37 -2.07 -7.96
N ARG A 151 8.22 -1.38 -7.99
CA ARG A 151 7.41 -1.15 -6.78
C ARG A 151 6.94 -2.45 -6.14
N LYS A 152 6.57 -3.45 -6.96
CA LYS A 152 6.15 -4.77 -6.49
C LYS A 152 7.29 -5.48 -5.77
N SER A 153 8.48 -5.52 -6.36
CA SER A 153 9.66 -6.14 -5.73
C SER A 153 10.03 -5.46 -4.41
N GLU A 154 9.98 -4.13 -4.34
CA GLU A 154 10.24 -3.38 -3.10
C GLU A 154 9.22 -3.72 -1.99
N CYS A 155 7.93 -3.81 -2.34
CA CYS A 155 6.88 -4.23 -1.40
C CYS A 155 7.09 -5.67 -0.92
N GLU A 156 7.35 -6.62 -1.82
CA GLU A 156 7.60 -8.02 -1.48
C GLU A 156 8.83 -8.19 -0.59
N GLN A 157 9.92 -7.47 -0.87
CA GLN A 157 11.11 -7.48 -0.02
C GLN A 157 10.81 -6.95 1.38
N ARG A 158 10.06 -5.85 1.48
CA ARG A 158 9.67 -5.27 2.77
C ARG A 158 8.77 -6.21 3.57
N GLU A 159 7.78 -6.82 2.93
CA GLU A 159 6.89 -7.81 3.55
C GLU A 159 7.68 -9.04 4.02
N ALA A 160 8.65 -9.51 3.24
CA ALA A 160 9.54 -10.60 3.63
C ALA A 160 10.44 -10.25 4.83
N GLN A 161 10.89 -9.00 4.94
CA GLN A 161 11.66 -8.55 6.11
C GLN A 161 10.78 -8.46 7.36
N VAL A 162 9.57 -7.91 7.22
CA VAL A 162 8.61 -7.81 8.31
C VAL A 162 8.19 -9.19 8.80
N SER A 163 7.90 -10.12 7.90
CA SER A 163 7.50 -11.49 8.27
C SER A 163 8.61 -12.23 9.01
N LYS A 164 9.87 -12.05 8.61
CA LYS A 164 11.04 -12.58 9.34
C LYS A 164 11.14 -11.98 10.75
N ALA A 165 11.03 -10.66 10.88
CA ALA A 165 11.09 -9.99 12.18
C ALA A 165 9.96 -10.43 13.12
N VAL A 166 8.74 -10.57 12.58
CA VAL A 166 7.58 -11.08 13.32
C VAL A 166 7.78 -12.55 13.75
N ALA A 167 8.34 -13.39 12.88
CA ALA A 167 8.64 -14.79 13.22
C ALA A 167 9.67 -14.89 14.36
N VAL A 168 10.72 -14.07 14.32
CA VAL A 168 11.73 -14.00 15.39
C VAL A 168 11.10 -13.54 16.71
N ALA A 169 10.33 -12.45 16.68
CA ALA A 169 9.64 -11.94 17.87
C ALA A 169 8.67 -12.97 18.46
N LYS A 170 7.93 -13.69 17.61
CA LYS A 170 7.02 -14.75 18.03
C LYS A 170 7.77 -15.92 18.68
N GLY A 171 8.94 -16.29 18.14
CA GLY A 171 9.81 -17.32 18.74
C GLY A 171 10.28 -16.93 20.14
N ILE A 172 10.73 -15.68 20.30
CA ILE A 172 11.14 -15.13 21.60
C ILE A 172 9.98 -15.15 22.60
N VAL A 173 8.79 -14.69 22.20
CA VAL A 173 7.60 -14.69 23.07
C VAL A 173 7.25 -16.10 23.52
N SER A 174 7.22 -17.08 22.60
CA SER A 174 6.98 -18.49 22.94
C SER A 174 8.01 -19.01 23.94
N ALA A 175 9.30 -18.74 23.70
CA ALA A 175 10.38 -19.19 24.58
C ALA A 175 10.27 -18.61 26.00
N ILE A 176 9.79 -17.37 26.14
CA ILE A 176 9.54 -16.71 27.42
C ILE A 176 8.33 -17.33 28.13
N GLU A 177 7.24 -17.57 27.40
CA GLU A 177 6.02 -18.19 27.93
C GLU A 177 6.30 -19.61 28.45
N ASP A 178 7.06 -20.41 27.70
CA ASP A 178 7.45 -21.77 28.10
C ASP A 178 8.28 -21.79 29.39
N ARG A 179 9.04 -20.72 29.65
CA ARG A 179 9.86 -20.56 30.87
C ARG A 179 9.09 -19.93 32.03
N GLY A 180 7.85 -19.50 31.82
CA GLY A 180 7.01 -18.89 32.85
C GLY A 180 7.53 -17.53 33.37
N LEU A 181 8.28 -16.79 32.55
CA LEU A 181 8.86 -15.51 32.94
C LEU A 181 7.81 -14.40 32.99
N LYS A 182 7.87 -13.56 34.02
CA LYS A 182 6.99 -12.40 34.20
C LYS A 182 7.77 -11.10 33.97
N PHE A 183 7.20 -10.18 33.20
CA PHE A 183 7.78 -8.85 32.99
C PHE A 183 7.14 -7.82 33.91
N GLY A 184 8.00 -7.07 34.60
CA GLY A 184 7.63 -5.88 35.35
C GLY A 184 7.70 -4.61 34.50
N LYS A 185 7.49 -3.46 35.14
CA LYS A 185 7.66 -2.15 34.48
C LYS A 185 9.13 -1.94 34.08
N ALA A 186 9.35 -1.35 32.90
CA ALA A 186 10.68 -1.05 32.39
C ALA A 186 11.33 0.13 33.12
N MET A 187 11.83 -0.09 34.34
CA MET A 187 12.32 0.97 35.23
C MET A 187 13.62 1.65 34.76
N TYR A 188 14.42 0.98 33.92
CA TYR A 188 15.75 1.46 33.50
C TYR A 188 15.87 1.68 31.98
N GLN A 189 14.75 1.83 31.28
CA GLN A 189 14.73 2.00 29.82
C GLN A 189 15.53 3.21 29.34
N GLU A 190 15.64 4.26 30.15
CA GLU A 190 16.45 5.45 29.83
C GLU A 190 17.96 5.14 29.78
N LEU A 191 18.42 4.14 30.54
CA LEU A 191 19.85 3.76 30.62
C LEU A 191 20.22 2.73 29.56
N THR A 192 19.33 1.79 29.24
CA THR A 192 19.61 0.66 28.35
C THR A 192 19.06 0.82 26.93
N GLY A 193 18.14 1.76 26.74
CA GLY A 193 17.35 1.87 25.52
C GLY A 193 16.37 0.71 25.34
N LEU A 194 15.92 0.51 24.11
CA LEU A 194 14.99 -0.58 23.75
C LEU A 194 15.81 -1.77 23.20
N LYS A 195 16.24 -2.66 24.09
CA LYS A 195 16.96 -3.89 23.77
C LYS A 195 16.05 -5.08 24.08
N ILE A 196 16.01 -6.05 23.18
CA ILE A 196 15.11 -7.22 23.23
C ILE A 196 16.00 -8.47 23.33
N PRO A 197 15.62 -9.48 24.12
CA PRO A 197 16.36 -10.75 24.17
C PRO A 197 16.43 -11.42 22.81
N ILE A 198 17.51 -12.15 22.58
CA ILE A 198 17.78 -12.87 21.34
C ILE A 198 17.59 -14.37 21.62
N LEU A 199 17.01 -15.09 20.66
CA LEU A 199 16.87 -16.54 20.73
C LEU A 199 17.89 -17.18 19.80
N ASP A 200 18.78 -18.00 20.35
CA ASP A 200 19.77 -18.75 19.56
C ASP A 200 19.17 -20.05 18.95
N LYS A 201 19.90 -20.66 18.01
CA LYS A 201 19.52 -21.89 17.29
C LYS A 201 19.23 -23.08 18.22
N ASN A 202 19.84 -23.09 19.40
CA ASN A 202 19.65 -24.14 20.41
C ASN A 202 18.42 -23.87 21.30
N ASN A 203 17.57 -22.91 20.95
CA ASN A 203 16.43 -22.45 21.75
C ASN A 203 16.84 -21.88 23.11
N ILE A 204 18.04 -21.31 23.19
CA ILE A 204 18.60 -20.68 24.39
C ILE A 204 18.39 -19.17 24.29
N LEU A 205 17.86 -18.56 25.36
CA LEU A 205 17.64 -17.12 25.41
C LEU A 205 18.90 -16.38 25.87
N HIS A 206 19.21 -15.34 25.14
CA HIS A 206 20.27 -14.40 25.41
C HIS A 206 19.66 -13.07 25.85
N TRP A 207 19.99 -12.65 27.06
CA TRP A 207 19.35 -11.53 27.74
C TRP A 207 20.25 -10.30 27.77
N PRO A 208 19.71 -9.11 27.47
CA PRO A 208 20.36 -7.86 27.86
C PRO A 208 20.23 -7.68 29.38
N VAL A 209 21.35 -7.63 30.09
CA VAL A 209 21.38 -7.54 31.56
C VAL A 209 22.06 -6.26 32.01
N LEU A 210 21.38 -5.47 32.84
CA LEU A 210 21.93 -4.30 33.51
C LEU A 210 22.35 -4.67 34.94
N LEU A 211 23.62 -4.52 35.26
CA LEU A 211 24.17 -4.68 36.60
C LEU A 211 24.26 -3.30 37.26
N LEU A 212 23.74 -3.18 38.49
CA LEU A 212 23.73 -1.95 39.26
C LEU A 212 24.55 -2.12 40.54
N TYR A 213 25.53 -1.25 40.74
CA TYR A 213 26.40 -1.23 41.91
C TYR A 213 26.03 -0.04 42.80
N ALA A 214 25.09 -0.27 43.72
CA ALA A 214 24.52 0.78 44.57
C ALA A 214 25.56 1.52 45.42
N GLU A 215 26.60 0.83 45.89
CA GLU A 215 27.64 1.40 46.75
C GLU A 215 28.49 2.46 46.04
N VAL A 216 28.73 2.28 44.74
CA VAL A 216 29.57 3.16 43.92
C VAL A 216 28.76 3.98 42.91
N MET A 217 27.42 3.91 42.98
CA MET A 217 26.51 4.58 42.06
C MET A 217 26.89 4.37 40.59
N SER A 218 27.32 3.16 40.24
CA SER A 218 27.76 2.82 38.89
C SER A 218 26.97 1.65 38.33
N SER A 219 26.97 1.52 37.00
CA SER A 219 26.27 0.45 36.30
C SER A 219 27.11 -0.11 35.17
N ASP A 220 26.92 -1.39 34.88
CA ASP A 220 27.47 -2.07 33.71
C ASP A 220 26.34 -2.76 32.94
N PHE A 221 26.46 -2.79 31.61
CA PHE A 221 25.46 -3.40 30.73
C PHE A 221 26.09 -4.53 29.93
N ILE A 222 25.50 -5.71 30.05
CA ILE A 222 25.84 -6.91 29.28
C ILE A 222 24.81 -7.02 28.16
N GLU A 223 25.22 -6.85 26.91
CA GLU A 223 24.29 -6.90 25.77
C GLU A 223 23.75 -8.32 25.52
N ASP A 224 24.58 -9.32 25.79
CA ASP A 224 24.35 -10.71 25.42
C ASP A 224 24.75 -11.63 26.59
N PHE A 225 23.78 -11.92 27.48
CA PHE A 225 23.94 -12.84 28.60
C PHE A 225 23.18 -14.14 28.33
N CYS A 226 23.90 -15.24 28.14
CA CYS A 226 23.31 -16.55 27.92
C CYS A 226 22.60 -17.05 29.19
N GLU A 227 21.36 -17.52 29.10
CA GLU A 227 20.60 -18.01 30.27
C GLU A 227 21.22 -19.23 30.97
N THR A 228 22.10 -19.98 30.28
CA THR A 228 22.80 -21.12 30.88
C THR A 228 24.08 -20.74 31.60
N ASP A 229 24.56 -19.50 31.40
CA ASP A 229 25.81 -19.03 31.99
C ASP A 229 25.61 -18.57 33.43
N MET A 230 26.66 -18.75 34.23
CA MET A 230 26.67 -18.27 35.61
C MET A 230 27.12 -16.81 35.66
N PHE A 231 26.52 -16.02 36.55
CA PHE A 231 26.94 -14.63 36.76
C PHE A 231 28.40 -14.48 37.20
N SER A 232 28.96 -15.46 37.91
CA SER A 232 30.33 -15.43 38.41
C SER A 232 31.35 -15.26 37.28
N THR A 233 31.18 -15.98 36.17
CA THR A 233 32.11 -15.92 35.03
C THR A 233 32.13 -14.52 34.40
N HIS A 234 30.98 -13.85 34.33
CA HIS A 234 30.89 -12.48 33.84
C HIS A 234 31.47 -11.46 34.82
N LEU A 235 31.23 -11.64 36.12
CA LEU A 235 31.78 -10.76 37.15
C LEU A 235 33.31 -10.83 37.21
N ASP A 236 33.90 -12.01 37.02
CA ASP A 236 35.35 -12.18 36.97
C ASP A 236 35.97 -11.44 35.77
N MET A 237 35.28 -11.42 34.61
CA MET A 237 35.72 -10.63 33.44
C MET A 237 35.62 -9.12 33.66
N ILE A 238 34.53 -8.63 34.26
CA ILE A 238 34.36 -7.19 34.54
C ILE A 238 35.40 -6.72 35.58
N SER A 239 35.67 -7.54 36.59
CA SER A 239 36.62 -7.25 37.67
C SER A 239 38.08 -7.25 37.21
N SER A 240 38.42 -8.06 36.21
CA SER A 240 39.78 -8.12 35.65
C SER A 240 40.08 -6.98 34.68
N LEU A 241 39.08 -6.41 34.01
CA LEU A 241 39.22 -5.28 33.09
C LEU A 241 39.30 -3.92 33.81
N ARG A 242 38.69 -3.80 34.99
CA ARG A 242 38.76 -2.59 35.80
C ARG A 242 39.84 -2.73 36.86
N THR A 243 40.96 -2.02 36.68
CA THR A 243 41.95 -1.76 37.74
C THR A 243 41.37 -0.78 38.78
N PHE A 244 40.23 -1.12 39.37
CA PHE A 244 39.84 -0.58 40.66
C PHE A 244 40.34 -1.56 41.70
N SER A 245 41.09 -1.08 42.69
CA SER A 245 41.51 -1.87 43.84
C SER A 245 40.27 -2.27 44.66
N LEU A 246 39.52 -3.26 44.17
CA LEU A 246 38.60 -4.02 44.98
C LEU A 246 39.46 -4.90 45.88
N LEU A 247 39.78 -4.36 47.06
CA LEU A 247 40.08 -5.17 48.24
C LEU A 247 38.90 -6.14 48.39
N PHE A 248 39.05 -7.33 47.81
CA PHE A 248 38.21 -8.48 48.06
C PHE A 248 38.40 -8.86 49.54
N LEU A 249 37.68 -8.18 50.42
CA LEU A 249 37.28 -8.77 51.68
C LEU A 249 36.20 -9.79 51.33
N GLY A 250 36.65 -11.04 51.16
CA GLY A 250 35.74 -12.16 51.02
C GLY A 250 34.79 -12.17 52.20
N LEU A 251 33.51 -11.93 51.94
CA LEU A 251 32.35 -12.26 52.78
C LEU A 251 31.06 -11.88 52.01
N ASN A 252 30.34 -12.89 51.54
CA ASN A 252 28.90 -12.86 51.28
C ASN A 252 28.32 -11.69 50.46
N SER A 253 28.75 -11.51 49.20
CA SER A 253 27.96 -10.74 48.24
C SER A 253 26.70 -11.52 47.87
N GLN A 254 25.60 -11.29 48.59
CA GLN A 254 24.28 -11.78 48.19
C GLN A 254 23.86 -11.07 46.91
N CYS A 255 23.83 -11.78 45.78
CA CYS A 255 23.08 -11.34 44.60
C CYS A 255 21.58 -11.37 44.94
N THR A 256 21.03 -10.25 45.40
CA THR A 256 19.59 -10.10 45.58
C THR A 256 18.92 -9.96 44.21
N TYR A 257 18.25 -11.03 43.77
CA TYR A 257 17.26 -10.97 42.69
C TYR A 257 15.99 -10.30 43.21
N MET A 258 15.68 -9.11 42.71
CA MET A 258 14.40 -8.46 42.99
C MET A 258 13.34 -8.99 42.01
N SER A 259 12.74 -10.14 42.36
CA SER A 259 11.45 -10.54 41.79
C SER A 259 10.36 -9.63 42.36
N MET A 260 10.02 -8.55 41.65
CA MET A 260 8.82 -7.78 41.99
C MET A 260 7.59 -8.51 41.46
N CYS A 261 7.13 -9.51 42.23
CA CYS A 261 5.73 -9.91 42.24
C CYS A 261 5.01 -9.14 43.35
N THR A 262 4.37 -8.03 42.97
CA THR A 262 3.10 -7.54 43.51
C THR A 262 2.46 -6.64 42.48
#